data_AF-A0A1K1LBI1-F1
#
_entry.id   AF-A0A1K1LBI1-F1
#
_cell.length_a   1.000
_cell.length_b   1.000
_cell.length_c   1.000
_cell.angle_alpha   90.00
_cell.angle_beta   90.00
_cell.angle_gamma   90.00
#
_symmetry.space_group_name_H-M   'P 1'
#
loop_
_entity.id
_entity.type
_entity.pdbx_description
1 polymer ?
#
loop_
_entity_poly.entity_id
_entity_poly.type
_entity_poly.pdbx_seq_one_letter_code
_entity_poly.pdbx_strand_id
1 'polypeptide(L)'
;MAGATLEFTFKDEEVQAMARRFREQLARVRFRPLLAAIGNELVTSVSRRFETGTAPDGSRWPESLRARLTGGQTLIKSGRLRDSIAETGPQLTARSVEVGTNVVYAAIHQFGGIIPPHIIRARRARALSIPGIGFRRAVHHPGGTIPARPYLGLSDTDERVIQDLTEDWMRKKMAKMRA
;
A
#
# COMPACT_ATOMS: atom_id res chain seq x y z
N MET A 1 -42.88 32.19 -19.04
CA MET A 1 -42.04 31.13 -18.43
C MET A 1 -42.97 30.26 -17.59
N ALA A 2 -43.36 29.08 -18.08
CA ALA A 2 -44.19 28.16 -17.31
C ALA A 2 -43.26 27.33 -16.41
N GLY A 3 -43.44 27.42 -15.09
CA GLY A 3 -42.77 26.58 -14.10
C GLY A 3 -43.79 25.63 -13.48
N ALA A 4 -43.48 24.34 -13.45
CA ALA A 4 -44.23 23.36 -12.67
C ALA A 4 -43.63 23.28 -11.27
N THR A 5 -44.40 23.67 -10.26
CA THR A 5 -44.05 23.46 -8.86
C THR A 5 -44.48 22.04 -8.49
N LEU A 6 -43.52 21.17 -8.17
CA LEU A 6 -43.80 19.85 -7.60
C LEU A 6 -43.82 19.98 -6.08
N GLU A 7 -45.01 20.04 -5.49
CA GLU A 7 -45.19 19.89 -4.04
C GLU A 7 -45.22 18.40 -3.69
N PHE A 8 -44.23 17.95 -2.92
CA PHE A 8 -44.21 16.60 -2.38
C PHE A 8 -44.73 16.62 -0.94
N THR A 9 -45.98 16.19 -0.74
CA THR A 9 -46.57 16.02 0.59
C THR A 9 -46.35 14.58 1.04
N PHE A 10 -45.33 14.35 1.87
CA PHE A 10 -45.09 13.02 2.43
C PHE A 10 -45.83 12.86 3.76
N LYS A 11 -46.56 11.75 3.93
CA LYS A 11 -47.13 11.39 5.23
C LYS A 11 -46.01 10.84 6.13
N ASP A 12 -45.99 11.30 7.38
CA ASP A 12 -44.92 10.97 8.33
C ASP A 12 -44.74 9.44 8.50
N GLU A 13 -45.83 8.67 8.45
CA GLU A 13 -45.78 7.20 8.51
C GLU A 13 -45.07 6.55 7.31
N GLU A 14 -45.25 7.06 6.10
CA GLU A 14 -44.60 6.56 4.88
C GLU A 14 -43.10 6.88 4.88
N VAL A 15 -42.73 8.08 5.33
CA VAL A 15 -41.33 8.49 5.50
C VAL A 15 -40.64 7.61 6.54
N GLN A 16 -41.30 7.36 7.68
CA GLN A 16 -40.78 6.49 8.74
C GLN A 16 -40.66 5.04 8.27
N ALA A 17 -41.62 4.53 7.49
CA ALA A 17 -41.55 3.19 6.91
C ALA A 17 -40.41 3.07 5.88
N MET A 18 -40.23 4.07 5.02
CA MET A 18 -39.14 4.13 4.05
C MET A 18 -37.78 4.22 4.76
N ALA A 19 -37.65 5.06 5.79
CA ALA A 19 -36.42 5.19 6.59
C ALA A 19 -36.07 3.88 7.30
N ARG A 20 -37.06 3.16 7.86
CA ARG A 20 -36.85 1.84 8.46
C ARG A 20 -36.32 0.83 7.44
N ARG A 21 -36.97 0.72 6.27
CA ARG A 21 -36.54 -0.18 5.17
C ARG A 21 -35.13 0.14 4.70
N PHE A 22 -34.83 1.43 4.51
CA PHE A 22 -33.52 1.89 4.09
C PHE A 22 -32.44 1.55 5.13
N ARG A 23 -32.70 1.80 6.41
CA ARG A 23 -31.79 1.49 7.51
C ARG A 23 -31.53 -0.02 7.66
N GLU A 24 -32.55 -0.86 7.48
CA GLU A 24 -32.40 -2.32 7.45
C GLU A 24 -31.58 -2.81 6.25
N GLN A 25 -31.77 -2.19 5.08
CA GLN A 25 -30.97 -2.50 3.90
C GLN A 25 -29.51 -2.08 4.08
N LEU A 26 -29.24 -0.89 4.64
CA LEU A 26 -27.89 -0.43 4.98
C LEU A 26 -27.21 -1.36 6.01
N ALA A 27 -27.96 -1.87 7.00
CA ALA A 27 -27.42 -2.81 7.98
C ALA A 27 -26.95 -4.14 7.35
N ARG A 28 -27.47 -4.50 6.17
CA ARG A 28 -27.09 -5.71 5.43
C ARG A 28 -25.96 -5.48 4.43
N VAL A 29 -25.51 -4.24 4.26
CA VAL A 29 -24.44 -3.91 3.32
C VAL A 29 -23.13 -4.54 3.78
N ARG A 30 -22.57 -5.40 2.93
CA ARG A 30 -21.26 -6.02 3.16
C ARG A 30 -20.23 -5.36 2.25
N PHE A 31 -19.27 -4.68 2.87
CA PHE A 31 -18.15 -4.00 2.18
C PHE A 31 -17.01 -4.95 1.80
N ARG A 32 -16.95 -6.15 2.41
CA ARG A 32 -15.85 -7.12 2.18
C ARG A 32 -15.53 -7.35 0.69
N PRO A 33 -16.50 -7.53 -0.23
CA PRO A 33 -16.18 -7.71 -1.65
C PRO A 33 -15.52 -6.47 -2.29
N LEU A 34 -15.97 -5.26 -1.96
CA LEU A 34 -15.37 -4.02 -2.43
C LEU A 34 -13.95 -3.86 -1.86
N LEU A 35 -13.80 -4.04 -0.55
CA LEU A 35 -12.51 -3.94 0.13
C LEU A 35 -11.50 -4.96 -0.40
N ALA A 36 -11.95 -6.18 -0.73
CA ALA A 36 -11.10 -7.19 -1.36
C ALA A 36 -10.62 -6.76 -2.76
N ALA A 37 -11.51 -6.20 -3.59
CA ALA A 37 -11.16 -5.68 -4.90
C ALA A 37 -10.13 -4.54 -4.79
N ILE A 38 -10.39 -3.56 -3.92
CA ILE A 38 -9.45 -2.46 -3.64
C ILE A 38 -8.10 -3.00 -3.18
N GLY A 39 -8.09 -3.93 -2.23
CA GLY A 39 -6.87 -4.52 -1.70
C GLY A 39 -6.02 -5.22 -2.77
N ASN A 40 -6.66 -5.97 -3.68
CA ASN A 40 -5.98 -6.64 -4.78
C ASN A 40 -5.38 -5.66 -5.79
N GLU A 41 -6.09 -4.57 -6.10
CA GLU A 41 -5.56 -3.50 -6.95
C GLU A 41 -4.35 -2.82 -6.31
N LEU A 42 -4.40 -2.57 -5.00
CA LEU A 42 -3.26 -2.00 -4.27
C LEU A 42 -2.04 -2.93 -4.28
N VAL A 43 -2.22 -4.23 -4.06
CA VAL A 43 -1.12 -5.22 -4.18
C VAL A 43 -0.52 -5.23 -5.60
N THR A 44 -1.38 -5.13 -6.61
CA THR A 44 -0.96 -5.07 -8.03
C THR A 44 -0.19 -3.79 -8.33
N SER A 45 -0.67 -2.65 -7.84
CA SER A 45 -0.01 -1.35 -7.97
C SER A 45 1.37 -1.35 -7.31
N VAL A 46 1.49 -1.89 -6.09
CA VAL A 46 2.78 -2.07 -5.42
C VAL A 46 3.72 -2.95 -6.25
N SER A 47 3.22 -4.07 -6.78
CA SER A 47 4.03 -4.96 -7.62
C SER A 47 4.56 -4.26 -8.86
N ARG A 48 3.71 -3.46 -9.52
CA ARG A 48 4.09 -2.63 -10.67
C ARG A 48 5.17 -1.61 -10.30
N ARG A 49 5.08 -0.97 -9.13
CA ARG A 49 6.13 -0.04 -8.64
C ARG A 49 7.49 -0.72 -8.49
N PHE A 50 7.52 -1.98 -8.05
CA PHE A 50 8.77 -2.74 -8.01
C PHE A 50 9.32 -3.04 -9.40
N GLU A 51 8.47 -3.30 -10.39
CA GLU A 51 8.87 -3.53 -11.79
C GLU A 51 9.36 -2.24 -12.46
N THR A 52 8.69 -1.12 -12.23
CA THR A 52 9.05 0.18 -12.81
C THR A 52 10.12 0.90 -12.01
N GLY A 53 10.36 0.53 -10.76
CA GLY A 53 11.26 1.23 -9.85
C GLY A 53 10.79 2.67 -9.56
N THR A 54 9.48 2.86 -9.37
CA THR A 54 8.86 4.16 -9.13
C THR A 54 8.10 4.20 -7.81
N ALA A 55 8.08 5.37 -7.18
CA ALA A 55 7.30 5.66 -5.99
C ALA A 55 5.81 5.93 -6.33
N PRO A 56 4.92 5.97 -5.31
CA PRO A 56 3.51 6.32 -5.49
C PRO A 56 3.29 7.69 -6.15
N ASP A 57 4.17 8.65 -5.91
CA ASP A 57 4.13 9.98 -6.53
C ASP A 57 4.64 10.00 -7.98
N GLY A 58 5.02 8.84 -8.54
CA GLY A 58 5.56 8.70 -9.89
C GLY A 58 7.06 8.94 -10.01
N SER A 59 7.74 9.41 -8.95
CA SER A 59 9.19 9.62 -8.98
C SER A 59 9.96 8.29 -9.08
N ARG A 60 11.14 8.29 -9.72
CA ARG A 60 12.01 7.11 -9.77
C ARG A 60 12.73 6.93 -8.43
N TRP A 61 12.85 5.69 -7.96
CA TRP A 61 13.60 5.42 -6.75
C TRP A 61 15.10 5.77 -6.90
N PRO A 62 15.72 6.36 -5.87
CA PRO A 62 17.16 6.58 -5.85
C PRO A 62 17.94 5.27 -6.06
N GLU A 63 18.79 5.27 -7.07
CA GLU A 63 19.54 4.08 -7.48
C GLU A 63 20.37 3.52 -6.32
N SER A 64 20.33 2.20 -6.13
CA SER A 64 21.18 1.53 -5.15
C SER A 64 22.60 1.33 -5.67
N LEU A 65 23.59 1.44 -4.80
CA LEU A 65 25.00 1.18 -5.16
C LEU A 65 25.18 -0.21 -5.81
N ARG A 66 24.46 -1.22 -5.33
CA ARG A 66 24.47 -2.55 -5.94
C ARG A 66 23.94 -2.52 -7.38
N ALA A 67 22.78 -1.90 -7.62
CA ALA A 67 22.22 -1.77 -8.96
C ALA A 67 23.23 -1.15 -9.93
N ARG A 68 23.86 -0.06 -9.50
CA ARG A 68 24.90 0.65 -10.24
C ARG A 68 26.13 -0.19 -10.55
N LEU A 69 26.59 -1.00 -9.59
CA LEU A 69 27.82 -1.79 -9.73
C LEU A 69 27.63 -3.14 -10.43
N THR A 70 26.45 -3.76 -10.33
CA THR A 70 26.22 -5.14 -10.80
C THR A 70 25.17 -5.25 -11.89
N GLY A 71 24.60 -4.13 -12.38
CA GLY A 71 23.63 -4.13 -13.47
C GLY A 71 22.27 -4.74 -13.12
N GLY A 72 21.77 -4.53 -11.90
CA GLY A 72 20.46 -5.04 -11.46
C GLY A 72 19.48 -3.93 -11.05
N GLN A 73 18.26 -4.29 -10.67
CA GLN A 73 17.23 -3.32 -10.32
C GLN A 73 17.23 -2.91 -8.85
N THR A 74 17.13 -1.60 -8.58
CA THR A 74 17.02 -1.09 -7.21
C THR A 74 15.83 -1.71 -6.48
N LEU A 75 16.03 -2.03 -5.19
CA LEU A 75 15.04 -2.70 -4.32
C LEU A 75 14.68 -4.15 -4.72
N ILE A 76 15.25 -4.67 -5.82
CA ILE A 76 15.14 -6.07 -6.23
C ILE A 76 16.52 -6.73 -6.20
N LYS A 77 16.75 -7.54 -5.16
CA LYS A 77 17.88 -8.49 -5.12
C LYS A 77 17.41 -9.90 -5.41
N SER A 78 16.39 -10.35 -4.68
CA SER A 78 15.80 -11.69 -4.82
C SER A 78 14.27 -11.65 -4.99
N GLY A 79 13.65 -10.48 -5.11
CA GLY A 79 12.19 -10.33 -5.15
C GLY A 79 11.48 -10.37 -3.79
N ARG A 80 12.10 -10.96 -2.75
CA ARG A 80 11.49 -11.24 -1.43
C ARG A 80 10.57 -10.15 -0.86
N LEU A 81 10.97 -8.88 -0.90
CA LEU A 81 10.13 -7.80 -0.35
C LEU A 81 8.81 -7.65 -1.12
N ARG A 82 8.89 -7.53 -2.45
CA ARG A 82 7.73 -7.48 -3.34
C ARG A 82 6.86 -8.74 -3.16
N ASP A 83 7.51 -9.90 -3.22
CA ASP A 83 6.82 -11.19 -3.22
C ASP A 83 6.08 -11.41 -1.88
N SER A 84 6.67 -10.99 -0.75
CA SER A 84 5.99 -11.07 0.54
C SER A 84 4.69 -10.27 0.63
N ILE A 85 4.59 -9.14 -0.10
CA ILE A 85 3.36 -8.32 -0.13
C ILE A 85 2.30 -9.03 -0.95
N ALA A 86 2.69 -9.61 -2.09
CA ALA A 86 1.80 -10.39 -2.93
C ALA A 86 1.31 -11.67 -2.24
N GLU A 87 2.20 -12.40 -1.56
CA GLU A 87 1.89 -13.61 -0.81
C GLU A 87 1.00 -13.34 0.41
N THR A 88 1.28 -12.26 1.15
CA THR A 88 0.43 -11.88 2.30
C THR A 88 -0.96 -11.44 1.83
N GLY A 89 -1.02 -10.74 0.69
CA GLY A 89 -2.26 -10.20 0.15
C GLY A 89 -2.91 -9.14 1.06
N PRO A 90 -4.08 -8.63 0.67
CA PRO A 90 -4.80 -7.65 1.47
C PRO A 90 -5.41 -8.28 2.73
N GLN A 91 -5.21 -7.63 3.87
CA GLN A 91 -5.83 -7.97 5.14
C GLN A 91 -7.14 -7.19 5.30
N LEU A 92 -8.24 -7.90 5.54
CA LEU A 92 -9.59 -7.33 5.48
C LEU A 92 -10.28 -7.39 6.84
N THR A 93 -10.83 -6.26 7.28
CA THR A 93 -11.80 -6.21 8.38
C THR A 93 -13.22 -6.07 7.82
N ALA A 94 -14.20 -5.80 8.68
CA ALA A 94 -15.56 -5.47 8.23
C ALA A 94 -15.62 -4.13 7.47
N ARG A 95 -14.67 -3.22 7.72
CA ARG A 95 -14.72 -1.81 7.28
C ARG A 95 -13.39 -1.25 6.77
N SER A 96 -12.31 -2.03 6.80
CA SER A 96 -10.99 -1.59 6.34
C SER A 96 -10.29 -2.68 5.53
N VAL A 97 -9.35 -2.24 4.71
CA VAL A 97 -8.39 -3.07 4.01
C VAL A 97 -6.99 -2.54 4.29
N GLU A 98 -6.05 -3.44 4.55
CA GLU A 98 -4.65 -3.12 4.82
C GLU A 98 -3.75 -3.94 3.89
N VAL A 99 -2.72 -3.31 3.35
CA VAL A 99 -1.71 -3.95 2.49
C VAL A 99 -0.33 -3.63 3.06
N GLY A 100 0.50 -4.66 3.24
CA GLY A 100 1.80 -4.49 3.87
C GLY A 100 2.65 -5.75 3.85
N THR A 101 3.71 -5.74 4.66
CA THR A 101 4.67 -6.84 4.79
C THR A 101 5.30 -6.82 6.17
N ASN A 102 5.68 -8.00 6.66
CA ASN A 102 6.44 -8.18 7.90
C ASN A 102 7.95 -8.32 7.68
N VAL A 103 8.43 -8.09 6.45
CA VAL A 103 9.86 -8.14 6.13
C VAL A 103 10.60 -7.07 6.93
N VAL A 104 11.56 -7.48 7.75
CA VAL A 104 12.24 -6.60 8.74
C VAL A 104 12.83 -5.33 8.11
N TYR A 105 13.39 -5.42 6.91
CA TYR A 105 14.02 -4.28 6.22
C TYR A 105 13.04 -3.43 5.38
N ALA A 106 11.74 -3.77 5.39
CA ALA A 106 10.69 -3.04 4.67
C ALA A 106 10.64 -1.56 5.09
N ALA A 107 10.54 -1.32 6.40
CA ALA A 107 10.35 0.01 6.95
C ALA A 107 11.47 0.99 6.57
N ILE A 108 12.74 0.57 6.66
CA ILE A 108 13.87 1.44 6.33
C ILE A 108 13.92 1.76 4.82
N HIS A 109 13.37 0.91 3.95
CA HIS A 109 13.24 1.23 2.54
C HIS A 109 12.02 2.10 2.25
N GLN A 110 10.90 1.91 2.95
CA GLN A 110 9.73 2.76 2.80
C GLN A 110 10.02 4.21 3.22
N PHE A 111 10.62 4.40 4.39
CA PHE A 111 10.77 5.72 5.01
C PHE A 111 12.18 6.32 4.86
N GLY A 112 13.17 5.53 4.47
CA GLY A 112 14.58 5.91 4.60
C GLY A 112 15.00 5.97 6.06
N GLY A 113 16.23 6.41 6.31
CA GLY A 113 16.70 6.64 7.67
C GLY A 113 18.20 6.96 7.76
N ILE A 114 18.61 7.33 8.96
CA ILE A 114 19.99 7.70 9.28
C ILE A 114 20.59 6.60 10.13
N ILE A 115 21.75 6.09 9.72
CA ILE A 115 22.59 5.21 10.52
C ILE A 115 23.65 6.10 11.18
N PRO A 116 23.66 6.22 12.52
CA PRO A 116 24.68 7.01 13.19
C PRO A 116 26.06 6.34 13.08
N PRO A 117 27.15 7.11 13.18
CA PRO A 117 28.48 6.55 13.31
C PRO A 117 28.56 5.61 14.51
N HIS A 118 29.12 4.42 14.33
CA HIS A 118 29.27 3.45 15.41
C HIS A 118 30.39 2.45 15.13
N ILE A 119 30.84 1.77 16.18
CA ILE A 119 31.92 0.78 16.09
C ILE A 119 31.30 -0.61 16.01
N ILE A 120 31.60 -1.32 14.93
CA ILE A 120 31.23 -2.73 14.75
C ILE A 120 32.40 -3.57 15.28
N ARG A 121 32.17 -4.30 16.38
CA ARG A 121 33.18 -5.18 16.98
C ARG A 121 32.96 -6.63 16.56
N ALA A 122 34.03 -7.32 16.19
CA ALA A 122 33.98 -8.73 15.85
C ALA A 122 33.71 -9.56 17.11
N ARG A 123 32.56 -10.26 17.17
CA ARG A 123 32.28 -11.20 18.28
C ARG A 123 33.14 -12.47 18.20
N ARG A 124 33.58 -12.86 16.99
CA ARG A 124 34.51 -13.97 16.72
C ARG A 124 35.58 -13.49 15.75
N ALA A 125 36.83 -13.96 15.91
CA ALA A 125 38.02 -13.43 15.24
C ALA A 125 37.98 -13.40 13.70
N ARG A 126 37.08 -14.17 13.07
CA ARG A 126 36.94 -14.25 11.60
C ARG A 126 35.67 -13.59 11.05
N ALA A 127 34.91 -12.89 11.89
CA ALA A 127 33.62 -12.30 11.49
C ALA A 127 33.76 -11.03 10.64
N LEU A 128 34.88 -10.30 10.75
CA LEU A 128 35.13 -9.07 10.01
C LEU A 128 36.39 -9.24 9.16
N SER A 129 36.21 -9.74 7.93
CA SER A 129 37.25 -9.82 6.92
C SER A 129 37.01 -8.76 5.86
N ILE A 130 37.99 -7.89 5.63
CA ILE A 130 37.92 -6.89 4.56
C ILE A 130 38.78 -7.40 3.39
N PRO A 131 38.19 -7.61 2.20
CA PRO A 131 38.95 -8.01 1.01
C PRO A 131 40.15 -7.07 0.78
N GLY A 132 41.34 -7.64 0.59
CA GLY A 132 42.59 -6.89 0.38
C GLY A 132 43.27 -6.33 1.63
N ILE A 133 42.62 -6.34 2.81
CA ILE A 133 43.20 -5.81 4.07
C ILE A 133 43.27 -6.86 5.18
N GLY A 134 42.44 -7.91 5.12
CA GLY A 134 42.43 -9.00 6.08
C GLY A 134 41.47 -8.79 7.27
N PHE A 135 41.67 -9.56 8.33
CA PHE A 135 40.76 -9.59 9.48
C PHE A 135 40.94 -8.37 10.40
N ARG A 136 39.83 -7.85 10.94
CA ARG A 136 39.84 -6.73 11.90
C ARG A 136 39.09 -7.09 13.18
N ARG A 137 39.59 -6.58 14.31
CA ARG A 137 38.89 -6.68 15.61
C ARG A 137 37.69 -5.74 15.68
N ALA A 138 37.77 -4.60 14.99
CA ALA A 138 36.70 -3.62 14.91
C ALA A 138 36.74 -2.84 13.59
N VAL A 139 35.57 -2.35 13.16
CA VAL A 139 35.39 -1.43 12.04
C VAL A 139 34.68 -0.19 12.57
N HIS A 140 35.25 0.98 12.29
CA HIS A 140 34.62 2.27 12.57
C HIS A 140 33.70 2.63 11.40
N HIS A 141 32.40 2.37 11.56
CA HIS A 141 31.41 2.71 10.55
C HIS A 141 31.10 4.21 10.66
N PRO A 142 31.32 5.02 9.60
CA PRO A 142 31.15 6.48 9.66
C PRO A 142 29.68 6.91 9.75
N GLY A 143 28.75 5.97 9.71
CA GLY A 143 27.32 6.24 9.56
C GLY A 143 26.94 6.37 8.10
N GLY A 144 25.69 6.74 7.84
CA GLY A 144 25.22 6.97 6.48
C GLY A 144 23.71 7.18 6.39
N THR A 145 23.28 7.77 5.29
CA THR A 145 21.86 7.98 5.00
C THR A 145 21.38 6.92 4.04
N ILE A 146 20.32 6.20 4.43
CA ILE A 146 19.58 5.32 3.54
C ILE A 146 18.46 6.16 2.93
N PRO A 147 18.46 6.40 1.60
CA PRO A 147 17.37 7.14 0.96
C PRO A 147 16.08 6.31 0.95
N ALA A 148 14.96 7.00 1.10
CA ALA A 148 13.62 6.41 0.98
C ALA A 148 13.36 5.94 -0.46
N ARG A 149 12.65 4.82 -0.55
CA ARG A 149 12.17 4.19 -1.79
C ARG A 149 10.74 3.73 -1.53
N PRO A 150 9.81 4.68 -1.35
CA PRO A 150 8.45 4.34 -0.95
C PRO A 150 7.82 3.49 -2.05
N TYR A 151 7.26 2.35 -1.66
CA TYR A 151 6.54 1.42 -2.53
C TYR A 151 5.08 1.27 -2.08
N LEU A 152 4.82 1.44 -0.78
CA LEU A 152 3.48 1.60 -0.23
C LEU A 152 3.05 3.07 -0.31
N GLY A 153 1.76 3.26 -0.54
CA GLY A 153 1.13 4.58 -0.70
C GLY A 153 0.11 4.55 -1.83
N LEU A 154 -0.74 5.58 -1.86
CA LEU A 154 -1.70 5.80 -2.93
C LEU A 154 -1.09 6.77 -3.94
N SER A 155 -1.17 6.40 -5.21
CA SER A 155 -0.92 7.28 -6.34
C SER A 155 -2.23 7.84 -6.87
N ASP A 156 -2.16 8.91 -7.67
CA ASP A 156 -3.33 9.47 -8.36
C ASP A 156 -4.07 8.42 -9.22
N THR A 157 -3.34 7.41 -9.70
CA THR A 157 -3.94 6.30 -10.46
C THR A 157 -4.69 5.35 -9.54
N ASP A 158 -4.13 5.03 -8.37
CA ASP A 158 -4.80 4.15 -7.41
C ASP A 158 -6.07 4.79 -6.86
N GLU A 159 -6.04 6.09 -6.58
CA GLU A 159 -7.21 6.81 -6.08
C GLU A 159 -8.37 6.75 -7.08
N ARG A 160 -8.07 6.94 -8.37
CA ARG A 160 -9.06 6.78 -9.45
C ARG A 160 -9.61 5.36 -9.53
N VAL A 161 -8.74 4.34 -9.48
CA VAL A 161 -9.18 2.94 -9.48
C VAL A 161 -10.07 2.63 -8.26
N ILE A 162 -9.72 3.14 -7.08
CA ILE A 162 -10.53 2.98 -5.87
C ILE A 162 -11.89 3.67 -6.02
N GLN A 163 -11.92 4.86 -6.59
CA GLN A 163 -13.15 5.59 -6.88
C GLN A 163 -14.04 4.78 -7.84
N ASP A 164 -13.49 4.33 -8.97
CA ASP A 164 -14.21 3.56 -9.97
C ASP A 164 -14.81 2.25 -9.40
N LEU A 165 -14.01 1.52 -8.62
CA LEU A 165 -14.47 0.31 -7.92
C LEU A 165 -15.62 0.61 -6.94
N THR A 166 -15.52 1.73 -6.24
CA THR A 166 -16.53 2.15 -5.26
C THR A 166 -17.82 2.57 -5.96
N GLU A 167 -17.72 3.34 -7.04
CA GLU A 167 -18.87 3.79 -7.83
C GLU A 167 -19.60 2.61 -8.49
N ASP A 168 -18.86 1.68 -9.11
CA ASP A 168 -19.43 0.47 -9.69
C ASP A 168 -20.13 -0.40 -8.63
N TRP A 169 -19.49 -0.57 -7.48
CA TRP A 169 -20.09 -1.31 -6.37
C TRP A 169 -21.38 -0.63 -5.87
N MET A 170 -21.39 0.69 -5.71
CA MET A 170 -22.57 1.47 -5.32
C MET A 170 -23.69 1.32 -6.34
N ARG A 171 -23.38 1.44 -7.64
CA ARG A 171 -24.33 1.27 -8.74
C ARG A 171 -24.98 -0.11 -8.70
N LYS A 172 -24.18 -1.17 -8.55
CA LYS A 172 -24.66 -2.56 -8.44
C LYS A 172 -25.56 -2.76 -7.22
N LYS A 173 -25.20 -2.15 -6.08
CA LYS A 173 -26.02 -2.21 -4.86
C LYS A 173 -27.35 -1.47 -5.00
N MET A 174 -27.35 -0.26 -5.57
CA MET A 174 -28.58 0.51 -5.79
C MET A 174 -29.52 -0.19 -6.79
N ALA A 175 -28.98 -0.79 -7.86
CA ALA A 175 -29.78 -1.55 -8.82
C ALA A 175 -30.51 -2.73 -8.13
N LYS A 176 -29.82 -3.42 -7.22
CA LYS A 176 -30.40 -4.52 -6.44
C LYS A 176 -31.39 -4.07 -5.37
N MET A 177 -31.35 -2.80 -4.95
CA MET A 177 -32.32 -2.24 -4.00
C MET A 177 -33.63 -1.80 -4.66
N ARG A 178 -33.61 -1.53 -5.97
CA ARG A 178 -34.80 -1.15 -6.75
C ARG A 178 -35.60 -2.35 -7.26
N ALA A 179 -35.00 -3.53 -7.29
CA ALA A 179 -35.63 -4.80 -7.65
C ALA A 179 -36.15 -5.51 -6.40
#